data_AF-A0A7C2VRL2-F1
#
_entry.id   AF-A0A7C2VRL2-F1
#
_cell.length_a   1.000
_cell.length_b   1.000
_cell.length_c   1.000
_cell.angle_alpha   90.00
_cell.angle_beta   90.00
_cell.angle_gamma   90.00
#
_symmetry.space_group_name_H-M   'P 1'
#
loop_
_entity.id
_entity.type
_entity.pdbx_description
1 polymer ?
#
loop_
_entity_poly.entity_id
_entity_poly.type
_entity_poly.pdbx_seq_one_letter_code
_entity_poly.pdbx_strand_id
1 'polypeptide(L)'
;MGNRMWLFLCSAIVLNTLQNPGFEEVGDDGLPIGWRGDAWGEGASFGVSKETRSGRFSAFIRCPERNDARLIQRVKLKPHSIYRLSAWVRTEDVRVAEKGGDVGANIGVYGTFVKSEDVKGRRDGGRFRPSSSPPTSPTST
;
A
#
# COMPACT_ATOMS: atom_id res chain seq x y z
N MET A 1 -0.64 27.73 39.49
CA MET A 1 -1.81 27.51 38.61
C MET A 1 -1.32 27.27 37.20
N GLY A 2 -1.70 26.17 36.55
CA GLY A 2 -1.46 25.98 35.12
C GLY A 2 -1.31 24.52 34.66
N ASN A 3 -2.28 23.66 34.95
CA ASN A 3 -2.31 22.32 34.35
C ASN A 3 -2.72 22.46 32.87
N ARG A 4 -1.87 22.03 31.94
CA ARG A 4 -2.24 21.85 30.53
C ARG A 4 -2.67 20.40 30.31
N MET A 5 -3.97 20.17 30.31
CA MET A 5 -4.58 18.92 29.87
C MET A 5 -4.88 19.05 28.36
N TRP A 6 -4.20 18.26 27.54
CA TRP A 6 -4.56 18.08 26.14
C TRP A 6 -5.42 16.83 26.04
N LEU A 7 -6.74 17.01 26.07
CA LEU A 7 -7.68 15.92 25.84
C LEU A 7 -7.93 15.80 24.33
N PHE A 8 -7.17 14.95 23.64
CA PHE A 8 -7.56 14.49 22.31
C PHE A 8 -8.49 13.28 22.46
N LEU A 9 -9.76 13.55 22.74
CA LEU A 9 -10.81 12.56 22.51
C LEU A 9 -11.10 12.52 21.01
N CYS A 10 -10.24 11.82 20.27
CA CYS A 10 -10.56 11.43 18.90
C CYS A 10 -11.23 10.06 18.96
N SER A 11 -12.54 10.03 19.28
CA SER A 11 -13.36 8.89 18.88
C SER A 11 -13.68 9.07 17.40
N ALA A 12 -12.67 8.88 16.55
CA ALA A 12 -12.94 8.53 15.17
C ALA A 12 -13.18 7.03 15.16
N ILE A 13 -14.41 6.60 14.89
CA ILE A 13 -14.58 5.40 14.08
C ILE A 13 -13.69 5.64 12.86
N VAL A 14 -12.57 4.91 12.79
CA VAL A 14 -11.64 5.01 11.67
C VAL A 14 -12.36 4.40 10.48
N LEU A 15 -13.20 5.21 9.83
CA LEU A 15 -13.87 4.83 8.60
C LEU A 15 -12.80 4.65 7.54
N ASN A 16 -12.74 3.44 7.00
CA ASN A 16 -11.87 3.15 5.88
C ASN A 16 -12.39 3.93 4.67
N THR A 17 -11.54 4.77 4.09
CA THR A 17 -11.89 5.59 2.92
C THR A 17 -11.73 4.83 1.62
N LEU A 18 -11.12 3.64 1.64
CA LEU A 18 -11.00 2.77 0.48
C LEU A 18 -12.34 2.10 0.18
N GLN A 19 -12.71 2.10 -1.10
CA GLN A 19 -13.76 1.24 -1.63
C GLN A 19 -13.23 -0.18 -1.70
N ASN A 20 -14.08 -1.15 -1.37
CA ASN A 20 -13.78 -2.57 -1.40
C ASN A 20 -12.41 -2.94 -0.79
N PRO A 21 -12.14 -2.57 0.48
CA PRO A 21 -10.81 -2.74 1.10
C PRO A 21 -10.44 -4.20 1.39
N GLY A 22 -11.44 -5.09 1.37
CA GLY A 22 -11.24 -6.53 1.52
C GLY A 22 -11.14 -7.28 0.20
N PHE A 23 -11.32 -6.60 -0.95
CA PHE A 23 -11.30 -7.20 -2.28
C PHE A 23 -12.41 -8.24 -2.53
N GLU A 24 -13.52 -8.14 -1.78
CA GLU A 24 -14.58 -9.16 -1.77
C GLU A 24 -15.57 -9.03 -2.92
N GLU A 25 -15.64 -7.85 -3.53
CA GLU A 25 -16.45 -7.55 -4.71
C GLU A 25 -15.55 -7.56 -5.95
N VAL A 26 -15.85 -8.42 -6.92
CA VAL A 26 -15.03 -8.66 -8.11
C VAL A 26 -15.83 -8.25 -9.34
N GLY A 27 -15.23 -7.43 -10.20
CA GLY A 27 -15.82 -7.01 -11.46
C GLY A 27 -15.71 -8.09 -12.54
N ASP A 28 -16.40 -7.88 -13.65
CA ASP A 28 -16.35 -8.79 -14.82
C ASP A 28 -14.95 -8.85 -15.45
N ASP A 29 -14.10 -7.86 -15.19
CA ASP A 29 -12.69 -7.81 -15.58
C ASP A 29 -11.77 -8.65 -14.67
N GLY A 30 -12.32 -9.30 -13.64
CA GLY A 30 -11.56 -10.10 -12.67
C GLY A 30 -10.79 -9.28 -11.64
N LEU A 31 -10.92 -7.94 -11.67
CA LEU A 31 -10.32 -7.05 -10.69
C LEU A 31 -11.26 -6.80 -9.51
N PRO A 32 -10.72 -6.50 -8.31
CA PRO A 32 -11.56 -5.99 -7.23
C PRO A 32 -12.21 -4.66 -7.66
N ILE A 33 -13.53 -4.54 -7.51
CA ILE A 33 -14.26 -3.33 -7.87
C ILE A 33 -13.63 -2.10 -7.18
N GLY A 34 -13.40 -1.03 -7.95
CA GLY A 34 -12.77 0.21 -7.47
C GLY A 34 -11.23 0.21 -7.50
N TRP A 35 -10.60 -0.92 -7.84
CA TRP A 35 -9.16 -1.05 -8.00
C TRP A 35 -8.78 -1.22 -9.47
N ARG A 36 -7.61 -0.71 -9.85
CA ARG A 36 -7.10 -0.79 -11.21
C ARG A 36 -5.65 -1.25 -11.20
N GLY A 37 -5.31 -2.18 -12.08
CA GLY A 37 -3.92 -2.52 -12.40
C GLY A 37 -3.29 -1.46 -13.29
N ASP A 38 -2.04 -1.12 -13.03
CA ASP A 38 -1.24 -0.21 -13.84
C ASP A 38 0.21 -0.71 -13.86
N ALA A 39 0.86 -0.66 -15.01
CA ALA A 39 2.21 -1.19 -15.19
C ALA A 39 2.99 -0.34 -16.18
N TRP A 40 4.31 -0.24 -15.98
CA TRP A 40 5.19 0.46 -16.91
C TRP A 40 5.31 -0.27 -18.26
N GLY A 41 5.41 -1.60 -18.23
CA GLY A 41 5.47 -2.44 -19.43
C GLY A 41 4.36 -3.48 -19.48
N GLU A 42 4.37 -4.30 -20.53
CA GLU A 42 3.47 -5.44 -20.69
C GLU A 42 3.85 -6.61 -19.76
N GLY A 43 3.03 -7.67 -19.76
CA GLY A 43 3.32 -8.93 -19.05
C GLY A 43 2.98 -8.94 -17.56
N ALA A 44 2.63 -7.81 -16.96
CA ALA A 44 2.06 -7.78 -15.61
C ALA A 44 0.60 -8.28 -15.62
N SER A 45 0.23 -9.05 -14.60
CA SER A 45 -1.14 -9.54 -14.41
C SER A 45 -1.65 -9.16 -13.02
N PHE A 46 -2.95 -8.91 -12.96
CA PHE A 46 -3.66 -8.40 -11.80
C PHE A 46 -4.98 -9.16 -11.65
N GLY A 47 -5.49 -9.28 -10.43
CA GLY A 47 -6.78 -9.92 -10.18
C GLY A 47 -6.97 -10.25 -8.71
N VAL A 48 -7.89 -11.17 -8.45
CA VAL A 48 -8.11 -11.75 -7.12
C VAL A 48 -7.62 -13.19 -7.01
N SER A 49 -7.18 -13.57 -5.82
CA SER A 49 -6.80 -14.93 -5.44
C SER A 49 -7.61 -15.40 -4.22
N LYS A 50 -7.77 -16.72 -4.07
CA LYS A 50 -8.33 -17.35 -2.86
C LYS A 50 -7.30 -17.52 -1.74
N GLU A 51 -6.03 -17.27 -2.03
CA GLU A 51 -4.97 -17.20 -1.02
C GLU A 51 -5.11 -15.91 -0.22
N THR A 52 -5.93 -15.96 0.82
CA THR A 52 -6.30 -14.77 1.58
C THR A 52 -5.87 -14.86 3.04
N ARG A 53 -5.64 -13.69 3.64
CA ARG A 53 -5.49 -13.55 5.09
C ARG A 53 -6.84 -13.67 5.80
N SER A 54 -7.91 -13.20 5.17
CA SER A 54 -9.25 -13.11 5.74
C SER A 54 -10.27 -12.84 4.64
N GLY A 55 -11.49 -13.37 4.77
CA GLY A 55 -12.51 -13.21 3.75
C GLY A 55 -12.41 -14.29 2.68
N ARG A 56 -12.89 -14.02 1.47
CA ARG A 56 -12.87 -14.96 0.34
C ARG A 56 -11.74 -14.67 -0.64
N PHE A 57 -11.33 -13.41 -0.72
CA PHE A 57 -10.39 -12.96 -1.74
C PHE A 57 -9.24 -12.13 -1.16
N SER A 58 -8.14 -12.10 -1.89
CA SER A 58 -7.05 -11.14 -1.78
C SER A 58 -6.74 -10.62 -3.19
N ALA A 59 -6.22 -9.40 -3.32
CA ALA A 59 -5.74 -8.94 -4.62
C ALA A 59 -4.30 -9.38 -4.86
N PHE A 60 -3.93 -9.67 -6.11
CA PHE A 60 -2.57 -10.03 -6.50
C PHE A 60 -2.01 -9.13 -7.59
N ILE A 61 -0.68 -9.04 -7.61
CA ILE A 61 0.12 -8.51 -8.72
C ILE A 61 1.15 -9.60 -9.04
N ARG A 62 1.24 -9.99 -10.31
CA ARG A 62 2.24 -10.96 -10.77
C ARG A 62 2.98 -10.40 -11.97
N CYS A 63 4.30 -10.32 -11.84
CA CYS A 63 5.22 -9.87 -12.87
C CYS A 63 6.26 -10.97 -13.16
N PRO A 64 6.08 -11.75 -14.24
CA PRO A 64 7.07 -12.75 -14.65
C PRO A 64 8.40 -12.11 -15.10
N GLU A 65 8.33 -10.88 -15.61
CA GLU A 65 9.46 -10.08 -16.07
C GLU A 65 9.62 -8.79 -15.26
N ARG A 66 10.75 -8.08 -15.44
CA ARG A 66 11.03 -6.81 -14.76
C ARG A 66 9.96 -5.78 -15.13
N ASN A 67 9.16 -5.36 -14.15
CA ASN A 67 8.13 -4.36 -14.37
C ASN A 67 7.89 -3.51 -13.11
N ASP A 68 7.51 -2.25 -13.31
CA ASP A 68 6.95 -1.41 -12.25
C ASP A 68 5.43 -1.51 -12.35
N ALA A 69 4.85 -2.43 -11.58
CA ALA A 69 3.43 -2.75 -11.58
C ALA A 69 2.80 -2.44 -10.22
N ARG A 70 1.57 -1.93 -10.27
CA ARG A 70 0.85 -1.41 -9.11
C ARG A 70 -0.65 -1.67 -9.23
N LEU A 71 -1.27 -2.00 -8.11
CA LEU A 71 -2.72 -2.01 -7.96
C LEU A 71 -3.13 -0.74 -7.23
N ILE A 72 -3.91 0.12 -7.89
CA ILE A 72 -4.17 1.48 -7.45
C ILE A 72 -5.66 1.77 -7.31
N GLN A 73 -5.98 2.63 -6.35
CA GLN A 73 -7.31 3.21 -6.16
C GLN A 73 -7.17 4.72 -5.90
N ARG A 74 -7.97 5.53 -6.58
CA ARG A 74 -8.04 6.98 -6.30
C ARG A 74 -9.04 7.24 -5.18
N VAL A 75 -8.60 7.97 -4.15
CA VAL A 75 -9.40 8.24 -2.96
C VAL A 75 -9.50 9.74 -2.76
N LYS A 76 -10.72 10.26 -2.56
CA LYS A 76 -10.93 11.66 -2.17
C LYS A 76 -10.66 11.81 -0.67
N LEU A 77 -9.72 12.67 -0.32
CA LEU A 77 -9.35 12.98 1.06
C LEU A 77 -9.71 14.42 1.41
N LYS A 78 -9.87 14.69 2.70
CA LYS A 78 -10.08 16.05 3.21
C LYS A 78 -8.72 16.75 3.35
N PRO A 79 -8.61 18.03 2.95
CA PRO A 79 -7.42 18.84 3.22
C PRO A 79 -7.11 18.90 4.72
N HIS A 80 -5.84 19.16 5.06
CA HIS A 80 -5.36 19.37 6.43
C HIS A 80 -5.74 18.26 7.43
N SER A 81 -5.86 17.02 6.94
CA SER A 81 -6.24 15.85 7.74
C SER A 81 -5.14 14.79 7.71
N ILE A 82 -4.97 14.07 8.83
CA ILE A 82 -3.98 12.99 8.94
C ILE A 82 -4.67 11.65 8.65
N TYR A 83 -4.09 10.90 7.71
CA TYR A 83 -4.57 9.57 7.32
C TYR A 83 -3.52 8.51 7.60
N ARG A 84 -3.97 7.28 7.84
CA ARG A 84 -3.09 6.11 7.99
C ARG A 84 -3.37 5.11 6.88
N LEU A 85 -2.37 4.87 6.04
CA LEU A 85 -2.36 3.77 5.09
C LEU A 85 -1.72 2.53 5.73
N SER A 86 -2.38 1.39 5.64
CA SER A 86 -1.79 0.11 6.03
C SER A 86 -2.42 -1.04 5.25
N ALA A 87 -1.63 -2.03 4.88
CA ALA A 87 -2.09 -3.22 4.18
C ALA A 87 -1.44 -4.48 4.76
N TRP A 88 -2.05 -5.63 4.50
CA TRP A 88 -1.39 -6.91 4.67
C TRP A 88 -0.83 -7.35 3.33
N VAL A 89 0.47 -7.65 3.29
CA VAL A 89 1.16 -8.06 2.07
C VAL A 89 1.85 -9.39 2.33
N ARG A 90 1.70 -10.30 1.38
CA ARG A 90 2.46 -11.54 1.25
C ARG A 90 3.25 -11.40 -0.05
N THR A 91 4.50 -11.83 -0.05
CA THR A 91 5.35 -11.83 -1.25
C THR A 91 5.89 -13.21 -1.51
N GLU A 92 6.02 -13.55 -2.78
CA GLU A 92 6.64 -14.77 -3.26
C GLU A 92 7.60 -14.40 -4.39
N ASP A 93 8.85 -14.83 -4.29
CA ASP A 93 9.89 -14.63 -5.32
C ASP A 93 10.06 -13.20 -5.84
N VAL A 94 9.89 -12.19 -4.98
CA VAL A 94 10.17 -10.79 -5.35
C VAL A 94 11.68 -10.59 -5.49
N ARG A 95 12.15 -10.42 -6.73
CA ARG A 95 13.57 -10.22 -7.05
C ARG A 95 13.80 -8.79 -7.49
N VAL A 96 14.96 -8.26 -7.11
CA VAL A 96 15.46 -7.01 -7.66
C VAL A 96 16.22 -7.32 -8.94
N ALA A 97 15.80 -6.71 -10.05
CA ALA A 97 16.38 -6.96 -11.36
C ALA A 97 17.73 -6.24 -11.58
N GLU A 98 17.96 -5.10 -10.92
CA GLU A 98 19.17 -4.30 -11.09
C GLU A 98 20.23 -4.62 -10.04
N LYS A 99 21.48 -4.75 -10.50
CA LYS A 99 22.63 -4.91 -9.62
C LYS A 99 22.82 -3.62 -8.80
N GLY A 100 22.54 -3.70 -7.50
CA GLY A 100 22.55 -2.54 -6.60
C GLY A 100 21.19 -1.87 -6.41
N GLY A 101 20.12 -2.36 -7.06
CA GLY A 101 18.77 -1.92 -6.76
C GLY A 101 18.28 -2.43 -5.39
N ASP A 102 17.29 -1.76 -4.83
CA ASP A 102 16.68 -2.11 -3.56
C ASP A 102 15.15 -2.13 -3.59
N VAL A 103 14.53 -1.73 -4.70
CA VAL A 103 13.08 -1.63 -4.86
C VAL A 103 12.45 -3.02 -5.02
N GLY A 104 11.52 -3.32 -4.10
CA GLY A 104 10.73 -4.55 -4.07
C GLY A 104 9.26 -4.22 -3.89
N ALA A 105 8.47 -5.14 -3.35
CA ALA A 105 7.06 -4.88 -3.10
C ALA A 105 6.91 -3.88 -1.93
N ASN A 106 6.11 -2.84 -2.12
CA ASN A 106 5.84 -1.83 -1.10
C ASN A 106 4.39 -1.30 -1.21
N ILE A 107 3.95 -0.56 -0.20
CA ILE A 107 2.70 0.21 -0.25
C ILE A 107 3.01 1.69 -0.11
N GLY A 108 2.30 2.55 -0.83
CA GLY A 108 2.58 3.98 -0.79
C GLY A 108 1.48 4.84 -1.39
N VAL A 109 1.72 6.15 -1.35
CA VAL A 109 0.85 7.14 -1.98
C VAL A 109 1.38 7.44 -3.37
N TYR A 110 0.58 7.09 -4.38
CA TYR A 110 0.95 7.27 -5.78
C TYR A 110 1.26 8.73 -6.12
N GLY A 111 2.34 8.96 -6.90
CA GLY A 111 2.81 10.30 -7.25
C GLY A 111 3.63 10.99 -6.16
N THR A 112 4.01 10.29 -5.10
CA THR A 112 4.85 10.80 -4.01
C THR A 112 5.97 9.81 -3.68
N PHE A 113 6.92 10.21 -2.84
CA PHE A 113 7.95 9.33 -2.29
C PHE A 113 7.54 8.61 -1.00
N VAL A 114 6.28 8.77 -0.56
CA VAL A 114 5.78 8.17 0.69
C VAL A 114 5.43 6.71 0.45
N LYS A 115 6.30 5.79 0.87
CA LYS A 115 6.11 4.34 0.78
C LYS A 115 6.59 3.60 2.03
N SER A 116 6.19 2.34 2.17
CA SER A 116 6.75 1.42 3.16
C SER A 116 8.15 1.00 2.76
N GLU A 117 8.86 0.35 3.67
CA GLU A 117 10.04 -0.43 3.32
C GLU A 117 9.71 -1.45 2.22
N ASP A 118 10.70 -1.72 1.38
CA ASP A 118 10.61 -2.68 0.29
C ASP A 118 10.78 -4.12 0.79
N VAL A 119 9.91 -5.00 0.33
CA VAL A 119 9.97 -6.43 0.59
C VAL A 119 10.60 -7.14 -0.59
N LYS A 120 11.60 -7.96 -0.30
CA LYS A 120 12.31 -8.82 -1.26
C LYS A 120 12.19 -10.28 -0.81
N GLY A 121 12.22 -11.19 -1.77
CA GLY A 121 12.08 -12.62 -1.55
C GLY A 121 10.68 -13.04 -1.08
N ARG A 122 10.62 -14.23 -0.48
CA ARG A 122 9.39 -14.77 0.10
C ARG A 122 9.18 -14.23 1.52
N ARG A 123 7.98 -13.71 1.79
CA ARG A 123 7.53 -13.38 3.14
C ARG A 123 6.10 -13.86 3.33
N ASP A 124 5.93 -14.77 4.27
CA ASP A 124 4.60 -15.21 4.70
C ASP A 124 3.97 -14.11 5.57
N GLY A 125 3.02 -13.36 5.00
CA GLY A 125 2.10 -12.44 5.69
C GLY A 125 2.70 -11.41 6.66
N GLY A 126 2.68 -10.12 6.30
CA GLY A 126 3.04 -9.02 7.22
C GLY A 126 2.16 -7.79 7.06
N ARG A 127 2.01 -6.99 8.13
CA ARG A 127 1.32 -5.70 8.05
C ARG A 127 2.31 -4.60 7.70
N PHE A 128 2.06 -3.93 6.58
CA PHE A 128 2.88 -2.85 6.04
C PHE A 128 2.29 -1.49 6.35
N ARG A 129 3.17 -0.49 6.50
CA ARG A 129 2.86 0.92 6.72
C ARG A 129 3.92 1.79 6.04
N PRO A 130 3.54 2.90 5.38
CA PRO A 130 4.52 3.86 4.90
C PRO A 130 5.33 4.45 6.04
N SER A 131 6.64 4.64 5.84
CA SER A 131 7.45 5.43 6.78
C SER A 131 7.29 6.91 6.46
N SER A 132 7.01 7.72 7.48
CA SER A 132 7.06 9.17 7.38
C SER A 132 8.34 9.64 8.06
N SER A 133 9.45 9.70 7.35
CA SER A 133 10.61 10.46 7.83
C SER A 133 10.37 11.93 7.43
N PRO A 134 10.22 12.88 8.36
CA PRO A 134 10.31 14.29 7.99
C PRO A 134 11.73 14.56 7.44
N PRO A 135 11.88 15.47 6.46
CA PRO A 135 13.21 15.91 6.06
C PRO A 135 13.91 16.50 7.28
N THR A 136 15.07 15.96 7.64
CA THR A 136 15.93 16.55 8.67
C THR A 136 16.38 17.91 8.17
N SER A 137 15.87 18.99 8.78
CA SER A 137 16.42 20.32 8.57
C SER A 137 17.91 20.27 8.89
N PRO A 138 18.80 20.82 8.03
CA PRO A 138 20.21 20.90 8.37
C PRO A 138 20.38 21.85 9.56
N THR A 139 21.00 21.35 10.62
CA THR A 139 21.45 22.16 11.74
C THR A 139 22.50 23.15 11.22
N SER A 140 22.16 24.44 11.16
CA SER A 140 23.14 25.50 10.96
C SER A 140 24.10 25.54 12.15
N THR A 141 25.40 25.54 11.85
CA THR A 141 26.51 25.69 12.82
C THR A 141 26.54 27.10 13.41
#